data_AF-A0A521STK0-F1
#
_entry.id   AF-A0A521STK0-F1
#
_cell.length_a   1.000
_cell.length_b   1.000
_cell.length_c   1.000
_cell.angle_alpha   90.00
_cell.angle_beta   90.00
_cell.angle_gamma   90.00
#
_symmetry.space_group_name_H-M   'P 1'
#
loop_
_entity.id
_entity.type
_entity.pdbx_description
1 polymer ?
#
loop_
_entity_poly.entity_id
_entity_poly.type
_entity_poly.pdbx_seq_one_letter_code
_entity_poly.pdbx_strand_id
1 'polypeptide(L)'
;MKALQVPSSLFYELELIGLLVDAAVEAQNREVLQDYLAKVESLAQGLNNKLYLGIAHRGFAALLSLDGNFAAALERLNQAIESFTALDLAYQLGRSHAQRASVLAKLGRNEDAQQALHQALDYYEGLGATLAIEKARRMLDM
;
A
#
# COMPACT_ATOMS: atom_id res chain seq x y z
N MET A 1 -23.61 -27.42 -7.84
CA MET A 1 -22.85 -26.39 -7.10
C MET A 1 -23.53 -25.05 -7.33
N LYS A 2 -24.14 -24.45 -6.30
CA LYS A 2 -24.64 -23.07 -6.40
C LYS A 2 -23.41 -22.16 -6.31
N ALA A 3 -23.14 -21.38 -7.35
CA ALA A 3 -22.29 -20.22 -7.21
C ALA A 3 -22.92 -19.35 -6.11
N LEU A 4 -22.21 -19.16 -4.99
CA LEU A 4 -22.62 -18.15 -4.02
C LEU A 4 -22.56 -16.81 -4.75
N GLN A 5 -23.72 -16.25 -5.07
CA GLN A 5 -23.81 -14.85 -5.48
C GLN A 5 -23.36 -14.03 -4.27
N VAL A 6 -22.17 -13.44 -4.37
CA VAL A 6 -21.73 -12.41 -3.45
C VAL A 6 -22.75 -11.27 -3.54
N PRO A 7 -23.35 -10.82 -2.42
CA PRO A 7 -24.23 -9.66 -2.43
C PRO A 7 -23.49 -8.43 -2.97
N SER A 8 -24.05 -7.75 -3.98
CA SER A 8 -23.45 -6.55 -4.56
C SER A 8 -23.18 -5.46 -3.51
N SER A 9 -23.93 -5.44 -2.41
CA SER A 9 -23.73 -4.54 -1.28
C SER A 9 -22.35 -4.67 -0.62
N LEU A 10 -21.80 -5.90 -0.50
CA LEU A 10 -20.48 -6.11 0.09
C LEU A 10 -19.36 -5.60 -0.82
N PHE A 11 -19.56 -5.67 -2.14
CA PHE A 11 -18.62 -5.15 -3.11
C PHE A 11 -18.57 -3.61 -3.05
N TYR A 12 -19.73 -2.95 -3.10
CA TYR A 12 -19.79 -1.48 -2.95
C TYR A 12 -19.25 -1.00 -1.62
N GLU A 13 -19.54 -1.73 -0.54
CA GLU A 13 -18.98 -1.44 0.77
C GLU A 13 -17.45 -1.50 0.73
N LEU A 14 -16.87 -2.61 0.23
CA LEU A 14 -15.43 -2.76 0.06
C LEU A 14 -14.81 -1.62 -0.75
N GLU A 15 -15.41 -1.27 -1.89
CA GLU A 15 -14.90 -0.20 -2.74
C GLU A 15 -14.86 1.14 -1.99
N LEU A 16 -15.95 1.49 -1.30
CA LEU A 16 -16.04 2.71 -0.54
C LEU A 16 -15.00 2.76 0.58
N ILE A 17 -14.93 1.73 1.42
CA ILE A 17 -13.99 1.73 2.55
C ILE A 17 -12.54 1.61 2.08
N GLY A 18 -12.29 0.91 0.97
CA GLY A 18 -10.97 0.79 0.36
C GLY A 18 -10.46 2.12 -0.18
N LEU A 19 -11.33 2.90 -0.83
CA LEU A 19 -11.00 4.26 -1.28
C LEU A 19 -10.75 5.20 -0.08
N LEU A 20 -11.55 5.11 0.98
CA LEU A 20 -11.35 5.87 2.21
C LEU A 20 -9.99 5.55 2.85
N VAL A 21 -9.63 4.26 2.93
CA VAL A 21 -8.33 3.84 3.45
C VAL A 21 -7.18 4.34 2.58
N ASP A 22 -7.24 4.23 1.25
CA ASP A 22 -6.15 4.71 0.39
C ASP A 22 -5.96 6.23 0.50
N ALA A 23 -7.06 6.99 0.61
CA ALA A 23 -7.00 8.43 0.86
C ALA A 23 -6.42 8.76 2.25
N ALA A 24 -6.80 8.00 3.27
CA ALA A 24 -6.29 8.19 4.63
C ALA A 24 -4.78 7.92 4.74
N VAL A 25 -4.23 6.99 3.94
CA VAL A 25 -2.78 6.77 3.85
C VAL A 25 -2.05 8.02 3.37
N GLU A 26 -2.52 8.65 2.29
CA GLU A 26 -1.91 9.88 1.76
C GLU A 26 -2.05 11.07 2.73
N ALA A 27 -3.18 11.15 3.43
CA ALA A 27 -3.45 12.20 4.41
C ALA A 27 -2.82 11.94 5.80
N GLN A 28 -2.18 10.79 6.01
CA GLN A 28 -1.75 10.31 7.33
C GLN A 28 -2.87 10.36 8.39
N ASN A 29 -4.12 10.13 7.96
CA ASN A 29 -5.28 10.20 8.84
C ASN A 29 -5.39 8.91 9.66
N ARG A 30 -4.85 8.97 10.88
CA ARG A 30 -4.82 7.85 11.83
C ARG A 30 -6.20 7.32 12.19
N GLU A 31 -7.18 8.19 12.41
CA GLU A 31 -8.52 7.82 12.88
C GLU A 31 -9.20 6.89 11.87
N VAL A 32 -9.23 7.30 10.59
CA VAL A 32 -9.80 6.48 9.51
C VAL A 32 -9.06 5.15 9.35
N LEU A 33 -7.72 5.15 9.47
CA LEU A 33 -6.95 3.92 9.40
C LEU A 33 -7.32 2.96 10.54
N GLN A 34 -7.45 3.47 11.78
CA GLN A 34 -7.83 2.65 12.93
C GLN A 34 -9.24 2.07 12.80
N ASP A 35 -10.18 2.85 12.28
CA ASP A 35 -11.59 2.45 12.19
C ASP A 35 -11.85 1.42 11.08
N TYR A 36 -11.16 1.52 9.94
CA TYR A 36 -11.56 0.81 8.72
C TYR A 36 -10.59 -0.27 8.21
N LEU A 37 -9.32 -0.30 8.67
CA LEU A 37 -8.33 -1.23 8.09
C LEU A 37 -8.68 -2.71 8.26
N ALA A 38 -9.08 -3.11 9.47
CA ALA A 38 -9.47 -4.49 9.74
C ALA A 38 -10.68 -4.93 8.90
N LYS A 39 -11.59 -3.99 8.64
CA LYS A 39 -12.78 -4.24 7.83
C LYS A 39 -12.45 -4.37 6.34
N VAL A 40 -11.63 -3.46 5.80
CA VAL A 40 -11.12 -3.55 4.41
C VAL A 40 -10.43 -4.89 4.19
N GLU A 41 -9.52 -5.28 5.09
CA GLU A 41 -8.76 -6.53 4.94
C GLU A 41 -9.69 -7.75 4.96
N SER A 42 -10.59 -7.82 5.94
CA SER A 42 -11.54 -8.93 6.06
C SER A 42 -12.45 -9.07 4.83
N LEU A 43 -13.02 -7.96 4.34
CA LEU A 43 -13.85 -7.96 3.14
C LEU A 43 -13.05 -8.31 1.89
N ALA A 44 -11.85 -7.75 1.73
CA ALA A 44 -10.98 -8.06 0.60
C ALA A 44 -10.58 -9.55 0.59
N GLN A 45 -10.25 -10.13 1.74
CA GLN A 45 -9.94 -11.56 1.87
C GLN A 45 -11.17 -12.43 1.54
N GLY A 46 -12.33 -12.14 2.13
CA GLY A 46 -13.55 -12.90 1.90
C GLY A 46 -14.03 -12.87 0.45
N LEU A 47 -13.74 -11.78 -0.26
CA LEU A 47 -14.05 -11.59 -1.67
C LEU A 47 -12.91 -12.01 -2.62
N ASN A 48 -11.78 -12.48 -2.08
CA ASN A 48 -10.56 -12.76 -2.83
C ASN A 48 -10.13 -11.59 -3.74
N ASN A 49 -10.30 -10.36 -3.26
CA ASN A 49 -9.99 -9.14 -4.00
C ASN A 49 -8.59 -8.64 -3.67
N LYS A 50 -7.62 -8.99 -4.52
CA LYS A 50 -6.21 -8.66 -4.33
C LYS A 50 -5.90 -7.16 -4.35
N LEU A 51 -6.68 -6.36 -5.09
CA LEU A 51 -6.46 -4.91 -5.15
C LEU A 51 -6.68 -4.29 -3.77
N TYR A 52 -7.85 -4.54 -3.19
CA TYR A 52 -8.18 -3.98 -1.88
C TYR A 52 -7.42 -4.65 -0.74
N LEU A 53 -6.99 -5.90 -0.90
CA LEU A 53 -6.08 -6.54 0.05
C LEU A 53 -4.73 -5.83 0.09
N GLY A 54 -4.16 -5.49 -1.07
CA GLY A 54 -2.93 -4.70 -1.16
C GLY A 54 -3.09 -3.30 -0.56
N ILE A 55 -4.24 -2.64 -0.80
CA ILE A 55 -4.56 -1.34 -0.18
C ILE A 55 -4.65 -1.47 1.34
N ALA A 56 -5.29 -2.53 1.87
CA ALA A 56 -5.36 -2.80 3.30
C ALA A 56 -3.96 -2.92 3.90
N HIS A 57 -3.13 -3.79 3.32
CA HIS A 57 -1.77 -4.03 3.79
C HIS A 57 -0.94 -2.75 3.82
N ARG A 58 -1.02 -1.93 2.76
CA ARG A 58 -0.35 -0.63 2.73
C ARG A 58 -0.86 0.32 3.81
N GLY A 59 -2.17 0.33 4.05
CA GLY A 59 -2.75 1.13 5.12
C GLY A 59 -2.34 0.69 6.53
N PHE A 60 -2.25 -0.62 6.77
CA PHE A 60 -1.68 -1.14 8.01
C PHE A 60 -0.22 -0.75 8.18
N ALA A 61 0.58 -0.80 7.12
CA ALA A 61 1.95 -0.32 7.18
C ALA A 61 2.05 1.16 7.54
N ALA A 62 1.16 2.00 7.00
CA ALA A 62 1.08 3.40 7.36
C ALA A 62 0.74 3.58 8.85
N LEU A 63 -0.29 2.90 9.35
CA LEU A 63 -0.68 2.97 10.76
C LEU A 63 0.45 2.50 11.70
N LEU A 64 1.06 1.35 11.40
CA LEU A 64 2.19 0.80 12.16
C LEU A 64 3.40 1.74 12.14
N SER A 65 3.65 2.42 11.03
CA SER A 65 4.71 3.42 10.93
C SER A 65 4.43 4.64 11.79
N LEU A 66 3.16 5.09 11.87
CA LEU A 66 2.75 6.15 12.79
C LEU A 66 2.94 5.75 14.25
N ASP A 67 2.86 4.45 14.56
CA ASP A 67 3.14 3.88 15.89
C ASP A 67 4.62 3.58 16.14
N GLY A 68 5.50 3.86 15.17
CA GLY A 68 6.93 3.56 15.25
C GLY A 68 7.26 2.07 15.12
N ASN A 69 6.29 1.21 14.82
CA ASN A 69 6.50 -0.22 14.60
C ASN A 69 6.92 -0.50 13.15
N PHE A 70 8.12 -0.02 12.80
CA PHE A 70 8.64 -0.06 11.43
C PHE A 70 8.92 -1.48 10.93
N ALA A 71 9.27 -2.44 11.81
CA ALA A 71 9.48 -3.82 11.42
C ALA A 71 8.18 -4.48 10.92
N ALA A 72 7.09 -4.35 11.69
CA ALA A 72 5.79 -4.87 11.27
C ALA A 72 5.24 -4.10 10.05
N ALA A 73 5.52 -2.79 9.95
CA ALA A 73 5.15 -2.02 8.77
C ALA A 73 5.82 -2.57 7.49
N LEU A 74 7.09 -2.99 7.59
CA LEU A 74 7.83 -3.57 6.48
C LEU A 74 7.22 -4.90 6.01
N GLU A 75 6.82 -5.76 6.94
CA GLU A 75 6.13 -7.02 6.63
C GLU A 75 4.82 -6.76 5.87
N ARG A 76 4.03 -5.79 6.34
CA ARG A 76 2.79 -5.38 5.67
C ARG A 76 3.04 -4.81 4.27
N LEU A 77 4.09 -4.03 4.07
CA LEU A 77 4.45 -3.54 2.73
C LEU A 77 4.85 -4.66 1.77
N ASN A 78 5.51 -5.71 2.26
CA ASN A 78 5.84 -6.87 1.43
C ASN A 78 4.55 -7.60 0.98
N GLN A 79 3.56 -7.76 1.86
CA GLN A 79 2.25 -8.32 1.52
C GLN A 79 1.48 -7.44 0.51
N ALA A 80 1.58 -6.12 0.62
CA ALA A 80 1.01 -5.19 -0.34
C ALA A 80 1.66 -5.36 -1.73
N ILE A 81 3.00 -5.42 -1.78
CA ILE A 81 3.76 -5.61 -3.03
C ILE A 81 3.40 -6.93 -3.69
N GLU A 82 3.29 -8.03 -2.93
CA GLU A 82 2.85 -9.33 -3.45
C GLU A 82 1.45 -9.23 -4.11
N SER A 83 0.51 -8.58 -3.42
CA SER A 83 -0.86 -8.39 -3.91
C SER A 83 -0.90 -7.59 -5.21
N PHE A 84 -0.13 -6.50 -5.30
CA PHE A 84 -0.07 -5.65 -6.50
C PHE A 84 0.73 -6.27 -7.64
N THR A 85 1.74 -7.10 -7.33
CA THR A 85 2.51 -7.85 -8.33
C THR A 85 1.62 -8.86 -9.03
N ALA A 86 0.77 -9.56 -8.28
CA ALA A 86 -0.17 -10.52 -8.84
C ALA A 86 -1.24 -9.91 -9.77
N LEU A 87 -1.32 -8.57 -9.84
CA LEU A 87 -2.24 -7.81 -10.68
C LEU A 87 -1.53 -6.89 -11.68
N ASP A 88 -0.19 -6.93 -11.75
CA ASP A 88 0.64 -6.07 -12.61
C ASP A 88 0.33 -4.57 -12.47
N LEU A 89 0.03 -4.11 -11.25
CA LEU A 89 -0.35 -2.72 -10.98
C LEU A 89 0.87 -1.83 -10.74
N ALA A 90 1.56 -1.46 -11.82
CA ALA A 90 2.82 -0.70 -11.79
C ALA A 90 2.78 0.54 -10.88
N TYR A 91 1.73 1.35 -10.92
CA TYR A 91 1.66 2.55 -10.09
C TYR A 91 1.56 2.22 -8.59
N GLN A 92 0.82 1.17 -8.24
CA GLN A 92 0.67 0.70 -6.85
C GLN A 92 1.94 0.04 -6.34
N LEU A 93 2.69 -0.63 -7.23
CA LEU A 93 4.02 -1.15 -6.94
C LEU A 93 4.98 -0.01 -6.64
N GLY A 94 5.06 1.00 -7.51
CA GLY A 94 5.87 2.20 -7.28
C GLY A 94 5.57 2.87 -5.93
N ARG A 95 4.29 3.08 -5.60
CA ARG A 95 3.86 3.65 -4.31
C ARG A 95 4.31 2.80 -3.12
N SER A 96 4.12 1.49 -3.20
CA SER A 96 4.48 0.57 -2.12
C SER A 96 5.99 0.48 -1.91
N HIS A 97 6.79 0.47 -2.99
CA HIS A 97 8.24 0.50 -2.90
C HIS A 97 8.77 1.81 -2.30
N ALA A 98 8.19 2.96 -2.66
CA ALA A 98 8.55 4.26 -2.07
C ALA A 98 8.23 4.32 -0.56
N GLN A 99 7.08 3.79 -0.14
CA GLN A 99 6.76 3.67 1.29
C GLN A 99 7.70 2.70 2.01
N ARG A 100 8.06 1.57 1.37
CA ARG A 100 9.06 0.63 1.89
C ARG A 100 10.40 1.29 2.13
N ALA A 101 10.85 2.12 1.20
CA ALA A 101 12.08 2.88 1.37
C ALA A 101 12.03 3.82 2.58
N SER A 102 10.93 4.54 2.76
CA SER A 102 10.74 5.42 3.93
C SER A 102 10.83 4.64 5.25
N VAL A 103 10.19 3.47 5.34
CA VAL A 103 10.23 2.60 6.51
C VAL A 103 11.65 2.04 6.75
N LEU A 104 12.34 1.61 5.68
CA LEU A 104 13.72 1.11 5.77
C LEU A 104 14.69 2.19 6.26
N ALA A 105 14.54 3.42 5.79
CA ALA A 105 15.34 4.55 6.27
C ALA A 105 15.09 4.83 7.76
N LYS A 106 13.83 4.74 8.24
CA LYS A 106 13.50 4.86 9.67
C LYS A 106 14.11 3.74 10.53
N LEU A 107 14.38 2.58 9.94
CA LEU A 107 15.12 1.48 10.57
C LEU A 107 16.65 1.62 10.47
N GLY A 108 17.16 2.68 9.84
CA GLY A 108 18.60 2.87 9.58
C GLY A 108 19.17 1.99 8.47
N ARG A 109 18.31 1.30 7.70
CA ARG A 109 18.69 0.42 6.58
C ARG A 109 18.78 1.21 5.28
N ASN A 110 19.74 2.15 5.22
CA ASN A 110 19.81 3.16 4.16
C ASN A 110 20.07 2.56 2.76
N GLU A 111 20.93 1.54 2.66
CA GLU A 111 21.20 0.86 1.38
C GLU A 111 19.95 0.19 0.82
N ASP A 112 19.22 -0.55 1.67
CA ASP A 112 17.96 -1.18 1.29
C ASP A 112 16.89 -0.13 0.92
N ALA A 113 16.89 1.01 1.60
CA ALA A 113 15.98 2.12 1.31
C ALA A 113 16.25 2.70 -0.08
N GLN A 114 17.52 2.93 -0.44
CA GLN A 114 17.92 3.38 -1.77
C GLN A 114 17.51 2.37 -2.85
N GLN A 115 17.76 1.07 -2.61
CA GLN A 115 17.32 0.03 -3.54
C GLN A 115 15.80 0.03 -3.73
N ALA A 116 15.03 0.20 -2.64
CA ALA A 116 13.57 0.31 -2.72
C ALA A 116 13.12 1.56 -3.49
N LEU A 117 13.81 2.70 -3.35
CA LEU A 117 13.51 3.91 -4.14
C LEU A 117 13.82 3.72 -5.63
N HIS A 118 14.91 3.05 -5.98
CA HIS A 118 15.20 2.71 -7.37
C HIS A 118 14.11 1.83 -7.98
N GLN A 119 13.66 0.80 -7.26
CA GLN A 119 12.53 -0.02 -7.70
C GLN A 119 11.25 0.82 -7.90
N ALA A 120 10.98 1.79 -7.01
CA ALA A 120 9.86 2.70 -7.19
C ALA A 120 9.99 3.56 -8.46
N LEU A 121 11.19 4.08 -8.72
CA LEU A 121 11.50 4.86 -9.91
C LEU A 121 11.29 4.05 -11.19
N ASP A 122 11.77 2.81 -11.24
CA ASP A 122 11.60 1.94 -12.42
C ASP A 122 10.12 1.83 -12.82
N TYR A 123 9.23 1.61 -11.84
CA TYR A 123 7.79 1.56 -12.08
C TYR A 123 7.20 2.90 -12.53
N TYR A 124 7.62 4.01 -11.92
CA TYR A 124 7.11 5.33 -12.28
C TYR A 124 7.60 5.82 -13.64
N GLU A 125 8.86 5.55 -13.99
CA GLU A 125 9.46 5.87 -15.28
C GLU A 125 8.79 5.05 -16.39
N GLY A 126 8.55 3.76 -16.16
CA GLY A 126 7.78 2.92 -17.08
C GLY A 126 6.36 3.43 -17.36
N LEU A 127 5.78 4.19 -16.43
CA LEU A 127 4.46 4.81 -16.57
C LEU A 127 4.50 6.26 -17.07
N GLY A 128 5.68 6.89 -17.17
CA GLY A 128 5.78 8.33 -17.42
C GLY A 128 5.16 9.19 -16.32
N ALA A 129 5.13 8.70 -15.07
CA ALA A 129 4.48 9.37 -13.95
C ALA A 129 5.36 10.49 -13.36
N THR A 130 5.55 11.58 -14.11
CA THR A 130 6.52 12.67 -13.81
C THR A 130 6.51 13.14 -12.36
N LEU A 131 5.33 13.42 -11.79
CA LEU A 131 5.24 13.89 -10.40
C LEU A 131 5.72 12.82 -9.39
N ALA A 132 5.44 11.55 -9.64
CA ALA A 132 5.89 10.47 -8.77
C ALA A 132 7.39 10.23 -8.88
N ILE A 133 7.95 10.36 -10.10
CA ILE A 133 9.39 10.32 -10.37
C ILE A 133 10.11 11.42 -9.58
N GLU A 134 9.65 12.67 -9.69
CA GLU A 134 10.24 13.80 -8.98
C GLU A 134 10.20 13.62 -7.46
N LYS A 135 9.07 13.16 -6.91
CA LYS A 135 8.95 12.86 -5.48
C LYS A 135 9.95 11.79 -5.04
N ALA A 136 10.07 10.69 -5.78
CA ALA A 136 10.99 9.60 -5.45
C ALA A 136 12.45 10.03 -5.55
N ARG A 137 12.83 10.85 -6.55
CA ARG A 137 14.20 11.40 -6.66
C ARG A 137 14.57 12.29 -5.48
N ARG A 138 13.67 13.17 -5.04
CA ARG A 138 13.92 14.00 -3.85
C ARG A 138 14.18 13.18 -2.59
N MET A 139 13.60 11.98 -2.47
CA MET A 139 13.84 11.10 -1.33
C MET A 139 15.22 10.44 -1.36
N LEU A 140 15.88 10.33 -2.53
CA LEU A 140 17.25 9.82 -2.64
C LEU A 140 18.30 10.87 -2.26
N ASP A 141 17.97 12.15 -2.40
CA ASP A 141 18.88 13.27 -2.18
C ASP A 141 18.92 13.74 -0.70
N MET A 142 18.16 13.09 0.21
CA MET A 142 18.07 13.40 1.65
C MET A 142 19.03 12.57 2.50
#